data_AF-A0A6B3I0K0-F1
#
_entry.id   AF-A0A6B3I0K0-F1
#
_cell.length_a   1.000
_cell.length_b   1.000
_cell.length_c   1.000
_cell.angle_alpha   90.00
_cell.angle_beta   90.00
_cell.angle_gamma   90.00
#
_symmetry.space_group_name_H-M   'P 1'
#
loop_
_entity.id
_entity.type
_entity.pdbx_description
1 polymer ?
#
loop_
_entity_poly.entity_id
_entity_poly.type
_entity_poly.pdbx_seq_one_letter_code
_entity_poly.pdbx_strand_id
1 'polypeptide(L)'
;AATPVSLGPAGELAGWPVLIFCVTLLLIFMLQARNIPGAILIGIVVGTLVALVINAIVDIPAKAWSSGPPALEGSAVSAPDFSLFGNVEFGGWGDVGVMTVGMIVFTLVLAGFFDAMATIIGVGT
;
A
#
# COMPACT_ATOMS: atom_id res chain seq x y z
N ALA A 1 -11.31 -24.69 -3.62
CA ALA A 1 -9.97 -24.26 -4.05
C ALA A 1 -10.04 -22.77 -4.32
N ALA A 2 -9.57 -21.95 -3.38
CA ALA A 2 -9.43 -20.51 -3.62
C ALA A 2 -8.16 -20.32 -4.44
N THR A 3 -8.25 -19.68 -5.60
CA THR A 3 -7.06 -19.29 -6.36
C THR A 3 -6.22 -18.36 -5.47
N PRO A 4 -4.91 -18.62 -5.27
CA PRO A 4 -4.07 -17.82 -4.37
C PRO A 4 -4.02 -16.33 -4.75
N VAL A 5 -4.37 -16.02 -6.00
CA VAL A 5 -4.59 -14.68 -6.50
C VAL A 5 -6.02 -14.62 -7.05
N SER A 6 -6.84 -13.74 -6.49
CA SER A 6 -8.10 -13.33 -7.09
C SER A 6 -7.89 -11.94 -7.68
N LEU A 7 -8.16 -11.76 -8.97
CA LEU A 7 -7.97 -10.49 -9.67
C LEU A 7 -9.02 -9.43 -9.29
N GLY A 8 -9.56 -9.43 -8.07
CA GLY A 8 -10.65 -8.56 -7.64
C GLY A 8 -11.89 -9.35 -7.17
N PRO A 9 -12.98 -8.65 -6.81
CA PRO A 9 -14.16 -9.24 -6.16
C PRO A 9 -14.88 -10.34 -6.96
N ALA A 10 -14.65 -10.40 -8.28
CA ALA A 10 -15.27 -11.36 -9.20
C ALA A 10 -14.27 -12.08 -10.13
N GLY A 11 -12.95 -11.99 -9.86
CA GLY A 11 -11.92 -12.53 -10.75
C GLY A 11 -11.51 -11.59 -11.90
N GLU A 12 -11.96 -10.33 -11.87
CA GLU A 12 -11.60 -9.27 -12.82
C GLU A 12 -11.22 -7.97 -12.09
N LEU A 13 -10.17 -7.31 -12.60
CA LEU A 13 -9.68 -6.01 -12.11
C LEU A 13 -10.61 -4.91 -12.63
N ALA A 14 -11.79 -4.79 -12.01
CA ALA A 14 -12.82 -3.83 -12.42
C ALA A 14 -13.05 -2.76 -11.35
N GLY A 15 -13.26 -1.53 -11.81
CA GLY A 15 -13.74 -0.42 -10.99
C GLY A 15 -12.80 0.78 -10.89
N TRP A 16 -13.26 1.77 -10.11
CA TRP A 16 -12.58 3.03 -9.87
C TRP A 16 -11.16 2.91 -9.27
N PRO A 17 -10.89 2.00 -8.31
CA PRO A 17 -9.55 1.89 -7.74
C PRO A 17 -8.49 1.48 -8.77
N VAL A 18 -8.86 0.59 -9.70
CA VAL A 18 -7.96 0.11 -10.75
C VAL A 18 -7.62 1.22 -11.74
N LEU A 19 -8.62 2.03 -12.14
CA LEU A 19 -8.41 3.17 -13.02
C LEU A 19 -7.45 4.19 -12.39
N ILE A 20 -7.69 4.56 -11.13
CA ILE A 20 -6.84 5.50 -10.40
C ILE A 20 -5.41 4.96 -10.28
N PHE A 21 -5.26 3.66 -10.00
CA PHE A 21 -3.96 3.00 -9.95
C PHE A 21 -3.22 3.09 -11.30
N CYS A 22 -3.87 2.75 -12.41
CA CYS A 22 -3.27 2.84 -13.74
C CYS A 22 -2.84 4.27 -14.08
N VAL A 23 -3.68 5.27 -13.81
CA VAL A 23 -3.34 6.69 -14.04
C VAL A 23 -2.16 7.13 -13.18
N THR A 24 -2.15 6.72 -11.91
CA THR A 24 -1.07 7.05 -10.97
C THR A 24 0.26 6.42 -11.40
N LEU A 25 0.25 5.15 -11.82
CA LEU A 25 1.44 4.49 -12.34
C LEU A 25 1.96 5.16 -13.62
N LEU A 26 1.08 5.51 -14.56
CA LEU A 26 1.48 6.21 -15.78
C LEU A 26 2.11 7.58 -15.45
N LEU A 27 1.55 8.29 -14.47
CA LEU A 27 2.11 9.55 -13.99
C LEU A 27 3.50 9.34 -13.37
N ILE A 28 3.67 8.30 -12.54
CA ILE A 28 4.99 7.95 -11.97
C ILE A 28 6.00 7.68 -13.09
N PHE A 29 5.65 6.88 -14.09
CA PHE A 29 6.53 6.60 -15.22
C PHE A 29 6.85 7.86 -16.02
N MET A 30 5.89 8.75 -16.23
CA MET A 30 6.11 10.02 -16.92
C MET A 30 7.05 10.95 -16.15
N LEU A 31 6.90 11.04 -14.82
CA LEU A 31 7.79 11.84 -13.96
C LEU A 31 9.19 11.20 -13.88
N GLN A 32 9.27 9.87 -13.82
CA GLN A 32 10.52 9.13 -13.80
C GLN A 32 11.29 9.27 -15.11
N ALA A 33 10.60 9.20 -16.26
CA ALA A 33 11.20 9.44 -17.58
C ALA A 33 11.72 10.88 -17.73
N ARG A 34 11.14 11.83 -16.98
CA ARG A 34 11.63 13.22 -16.88
C ARG A 34 12.74 13.41 -15.85
N ASN A 35 13.25 12.34 -15.24
CA ASN A 35 14.30 12.36 -14.21
C ASN A 35 14.00 13.30 -13.04
N ILE A 36 12.73 13.39 -12.62
CA ILE A 36 12.33 14.23 -11.50
C ILE A 36 12.70 13.53 -10.19
N PRO A 37 13.53 14.15 -9.32
CA PRO A 37 13.88 13.56 -8.04
C PRO A 37 12.62 13.38 -7.18
N GLY A 38 12.36 12.15 -6.74
CA GLY A 38 11.16 11.81 -5.96
C GLY A 38 9.90 11.55 -6.78
N ALA A 39 10.00 11.26 -8.09
CA ALA A 39 8.87 10.96 -8.97
C ALA A 39 7.85 9.96 -8.38
N ILE A 40 8.34 8.88 -7.75
CA ILE A 40 7.49 7.87 -7.09
C ILE A 40 6.70 8.49 -5.94
N LEU A 41 7.36 9.26 -5.06
CA LEU A 41 6.71 9.89 -3.91
C LEU A 41 5.67 10.92 -4.34
N ILE A 42 6.00 11.75 -5.33
CA ILE A 42 5.05 12.71 -5.91
C ILE A 42 3.85 11.98 -6.49
N GLY A 43 4.08 10.88 -7.22
CA GLY A 43 3.00 10.09 -7.78
C GLY A 43 2.09 9.46 -6.72
N ILE A 44 2.64 8.92 -5.64
CA ILE A 44 1.84 8.36 -4.53
C ILE A 44 0.97 9.45 -3.89
N VAL A 45 1.55 10.62 -3.59
CA VAL A 45 0.82 11.74 -2.99
C VAL A 45 -0.30 12.22 -3.91
N VAL A 46 0.00 12.44 -5.19
CA VAL A 46 -0.98 12.88 -6.19
C VAL A 46 -2.07 11.83 -6.37
N GLY A 47 -1.71 10.55 -6.49
CA GLY A 47 -2.66 9.45 -6.65
C GLY A 47 -3.62 9.33 -5.47
N THR A 48 -3.11 9.53 -4.25
CA THR A 48 -3.91 9.54 -3.02
C THR A 48 -4.90 10.72 -3.01
N LEU A 49 -4.43 11.92 -3.36
CA LEU A 49 -5.30 13.09 -3.46
C LEU A 49 -6.38 12.93 -4.52
N VAL A 50 -6.02 12.39 -5.68
CA VAL A 50 -6.98 12.09 -6.76
C VAL A 50 -8.01 11.07 -6.30
N ALA A 51 -7.61 10.01 -5.58
CA ALA A 51 -8.52 9.02 -5.04
C ALA A 51 -9.52 9.64 -4.04
N LEU A 52 -9.03 10.50 -3.14
CA LEU A 52 -9.85 11.22 -2.17
C LEU A 52 -10.87 12.14 -2.86
N VAL A 53 -10.41 12.93 -3.84
CA VAL A 53 -11.26 13.88 -4.58
C VAL A 53 -12.32 13.14 -5.39
N ILE A 54 -11.95 12.05 -6.08
CA ILE A 54 -12.91 11.25 -6.84
C ILE A 54 -13.95 10.62 -5.91
N ASN A 55 -13.54 10.08 -4.76
CA ASN A 55 -14.46 9.53 -3.77
C ASN A 55 -15.41 10.59 -3.16
N ALA A 56 -14.98 11.85 -3.09
CA ALA A 56 -15.79 12.95 -2.55
C ALA A 56 -16.78 13.53 -3.58
N ILE A 57 -16.44 13.50 -4.88
CA ILE A 57 -17.29 14.05 -5.96
C ILE A 57 -18.23 12.98 -6.52
N VAL A 58 -17.75 11.75 -6.63
CA VAL A 58 -18.51 10.61 -7.12
C VAL A 58 -18.88 9.77 -5.91
N ASP A 59 -20.18 9.66 -5.60
CA ASP A 59 -20.70 8.75 -4.58
C ASP A 59 -20.45 7.29 -5.00
N ILE A 60 -19.22 6.82 -4.76
CA ILE A 60 -18.80 5.46 -5.05
C ILE A 60 -19.22 4.60 -3.85
N PRO A 61 -20.02 3.52 -4.05
CA PRO A 61 -20.43 2.67 -2.96
C PRO A 61 -19.21 2.05 -2.28
N ALA A 62 -19.16 2.02 -0.95
CA ALA A 62 -18.01 1.56 -0.17
C ALA A 62 -17.48 0.18 -0.59
N LYS A 63 -18.35 -0.70 -1.09
CA LYS A 63 -18.02 -2.05 -1.58
C LYS A 63 -17.19 -2.04 -2.88
N ALA A 64 -17.18 -0.95 -3.63
CA ALA A 64 -16.34 -0.79 -4.83
C ALA A 64 -14.86 -0.55 -4.47
N TRP A 65 -14.55 -0.20 -3.22
CA TRP A 65 -13.20 -0.07 -2.72
C TRP A 65 -12.76 -1.38 -2.05
N SER A 66 -11.75 -2.05 -2.61
CA SER A 66 -11.31 -3.37 -2.14
C SER A 66 -10.87 -3.42 -0.67
N SER A 67 -10.35 -2.32 -0.12
CA SER A 67 -9.85 -2.21 1.25
C SER A 67 -10.58 -1.13 2.07
N GLY A 68 -11.79 -0.75 1.62
CA GLY A 68 -12.56 0.36 2.19
C GLY A 68 -12.31 1.70 1.47
N PRO A 69 -13.28 2.62 1.50
CA PRO A 69 -13.18 3.90 0.81
C PRO A 69 -12.04 4.76 1.40
N PRO A 70 -11.31 5.52 0.56
CA PRO A 70 -10.38 6.53 1.03
C PRO A 70 -11.22 7.68 1.59
N ALA A 71 -11.52 7.60 2.88
CA ALA A 71 -12.27 8.60 3.62
C ALA A 71 -11.35 9.25 4.64
N LEU A 72 -11.26 10.58 4.61
CA LEU A 72 -10.69 11.36 5.69
C LEU A 72 -11.83 11.69 6.67
N GLU A 73 -12.27 10.70 7.44
CA GLU A 73 -13.24 10.94 8.53
C GLU A 73 -12.48 11.42 9.78
N GLY A 74 -12.58 12.72 10.07
CA GLY A 74 -12.02 13.35 11.27
C GLY A 74 -10.99 14.46 11.00
N SER A 75 -10.03 14.61 11.92
CA SER A 75 -8.92 15.56 11.80
C SER A 75 -7.74 14.92 11.07
N ALA A 76 -7.18 15.59 10.06
CA ALA A 76 -5.93 15.16 9.41
C ALA A 76 -4.74 15.09 10.39
N VAL A 77 -4.89 15.71 11.56
CA VAL A 77 -3.95 15.70 12.67
C VAL A 77 -4.70 15.24 13.91
N SER A 78 -4.58 13.96 14.25
CA SER A 78 -4.96 13.48 15.58
C SER A 78 -3.93 13.96 16.59
N ALA A 79 -4.38 14.46 17.75
CA ALA A 79 -3.46 14.66 18.86
C ALA A 79 -2.81 13.30 19.20
N PRO A 80 -1.48 13.24 19.38
CA PRO A 80 -0.82 12.00 19.74
C PRO A 80 -1.40 11.49 21.05
N ASP A 81 -1.92 10.26 21.03
CA ASP A 81 -2.37 9.60 22.23
C ASP A 81 -1.13 9.12 23.01
N PHE A 82 -0.83 9.81 24.11
CA PHE A 82 0.30 9.47 24.99
C PHE A 82 -0.06 8.41 26.03
N SER A 83 -1.24 7.77 25.97
CA SER A 83 -1.62 6.74 26.95
C SER A 83 -0.73 5.49 26.87
N LEU A 84 -0.10 5.27 25.71
CA LEU A 84 0.88 4.20 25.48
C LEU A 84 2.31 4.58 25.89
N PHE A 85 2.57 5.86 26.20
CA PHE A 85 3.91 6.31 26.58
C PHE A 85 4.26 5.78 27.98
N GLY A 86 5.06 4.71 28.06
CA GLY A 86 5.44 4.03 29.30
C GLY A 86 4.83 2.63 29.49
N ASN A 87 3.90 2.21 28.63
CA ASN A 87 3.37 0.85 28.61
C ASN A 87 4.30 -0.06 27.78
N VAL A 88 5.44 -0.42 28.34
CA VAL A 88 6.39 -1.37 27.72
C VAL A 88 6.13 -2.76 28.29
N GLU A 89 5.35 -3.55 27.56
CA GLU A 89 5.16 -4.98 27.86
C GLU A 89 6.22 -5.81 27.12
N PHE A 90 7.08 -6.49 27.88
CA PHE A 90 7.97 -7.54 27.34
C PHE A 90 7.26 -8.90 27.23
N GLY A 91 5.98 -8.97 27.57
CA GLY A 91 5.15 -10.18 27.56
C GLY A 91 4.39 -10.34 26.25
N GLY A 92 5.07 -10.76 25.19
CA GLY A 92 4.42 -11.08 23.90
C GLY A 92 5.07 -12.25 23.16
N TRP A 93 6.25 -12.70 23.61
CA TRP A 93 7.05 -13.75 22.97
C TRP A 93 6.40 -15.14 23.01
N GLY A 94 5.46 -15.37 23.93
CA GLY A 94 4.73 -16.64 24.05
C GLY A 94 3.55 -16.79 23.09
N ASP A 95 2.92 -15.68 22.70
CA ASP A 95 1.76 -15.68 21.80
C ASP A 95 2.15 -15.73 20.32
N VAL A 96 3.38 -15.30 19.99
CA VAL A 96 3.92 -15.40 18.64
C VAL A 96 4.38 -16.85 18.41
N GLY A 97 3.45 -17.69 17.97
CA GLY A 97 3.74 -19.08 17.62
C GLY A 97 4.83 -19.20 16.55
N VAL A 98 5.52 -20.35 16.53
CA VAL A 98 6.61 -20.67 15.58
C VAL A 98 6.20 -20.43 14.11
N MET A 99 4.92 -20.69 13.78
CA MET A 99 4.39 -20.48 12.44
C MET A 99 4.38 -19.00 12.03
N THR A 100 3.99 -18.09 12.93
CA THR A 100 3.98 -16.64 12.68
C THR A 100 5.40 -16.12 12.48
N VAL A 101 6.35 -16.55 13.34
CA VAL A 101 7.77 -16.19 13.18
C VAL A 101 8.31 -16.70 11.83
N GLY A 102 7.98 -17.94 11.46
CA GLY A 102 8.35 -18.52 10.18
C GLY A 102 7.82 -17.72 8.99
N MET A 103 6.54 -17.32 9.01
CA MET A 103 5.95 -16.48 7.96
C MET A 103 6.61 -15.10 7.88
N ILE A 104 6.91 -14.46 9.01
CA ILE A 104 7.59 -13.16 9.06
C ILE A 104 8.98 -13.26 8.45
N VAL A 105 9.80 -14.22 8.91
CA VAL A 105 11.17 -14.42 8.40
C VAL A 105 11.15 -14.76 6.92
N PHE A 106 10.28 -15.69 6.51
CA PHE A 106 10.14 -16.06 5.12
C PHE A 106 9.75 -14.87 4.23
N THR A 107 8.76 -14.07 4.66
CA THR A 107 8.30 -12.89 3.92
C THR A 107 9.40 -11.84 3.83
N LEU A 108 10.13 -11.57 4.92
CA LEU A 108 11.25 -10.63 4.95
C LEU A 108 12.39 -11.07 4.02
N VAL A 109 12.73 -12.36 4.02
CA VAL A 109 13.77 -12.91 3.14
C VAL A 109 13.37 -12.79 1.67
N LEU A 110 12.12 -13.12 1.31
CA LEU A 110 11.65 -12.96 -0.07
C LEU A 110 11.58 -11.49 -0.51
N ALA A 111 11.09 -10.59 0.35
CA ALA A 111 11.05 -9.16 0.06
C ALA A 111 12.45 -8.58 -0.13
N GLY A 112 13.40 -8.91 0.76
CA GLY A 112 14.79 -8.48 0.67
C GLY A 112 15.54 -9.10 -0.51
N PHE A 113 15.22 -10.34 -0.90
CA PHE A 113 15.78 -10.97 -2.09
C PHE A 113 15.35 -10.22 -3.36
N PHE A 114 14.07 -9.85 -3.46
CA PHE A 114 13.58 -9.09 -4.62
C PHE A 114 14.12 -7.66 -4.67
N ASP A 115 14.29 -7.01 -3.54
CA ASP A 115 14.95 -5.70 -3.45
C ASP A 115 16.41 -5.78 -3.94
N ALA A 116 17.17 -6.77 -3.45
CA ALA A 116 18.57 -6.98 -3.83
C ALA A 116 18.74 -7.38 -5.30
N MET A 117 17.90 -8.27 -5.83
CA MET A 117 17.94 -8.64 -7.25
C MET A 117 17.60 -7.46 -8.15
N ALA A 118 16.59 -6.66 -7.80
CA ALA A 118 16.22 -5.49 -8.58
C ALA A 118 17.33 -4.43 -8.62
N THR A 119 18.05 -4.22 -7.51
CA THR A 119 19.21 -3.33 -7.49
C THR A 119 20.40 -3.89 -8.26
N ILE A 120 20.70 -5.18 -8.17
CA ILE A 120 21.78 -5.81 -8.95
C ILE A 120 21.51 -5.71 -10.45
N ILE A 121 20.27 -5.93 -10.89
CA ILE A 121 19.86 -5.81 -12.29
C ILE A 121 19.85 -4.33 -12.74
N GLY A 122 19.47 -3.40 -11.86
CA GLY A 122 19.37 -1.98 -12.18
C GLY A 122 20.69 -1.19 -12.15
N VAL A 123 21.68 -1.62 -11.37
CA VAL A 123 23.01 -0.96 -11.25
C VAL A 123 24.09 -1.73 -12.02
N GLY A 124 23.86 -3.01 -12.34
CA GLY A 124 24.78 -3.85 -13.12
C GLY A 124 24.80 -3.59 -14.63
N THR A 125 24.11 -2.56 -15.11
CA THR A 125 24.17 -2.04 -16.49
C THR A 125 24.70 -0.61 -16.50
#